data_AF-K3Z0G5-F1
#
_entry.id   AF-K3Z0G5-F1
#
_cell.length_a   1.000
_cell.length_b   1.000
_cell.length_c   1.000
_cell.angle_alpha   90.00
_cell.angle_beta   90.00
_cell.angle_gamma   90.00
#
_symmetry.space_group_name_H-M   'P 1'
#
loop_
_entity.id
_entity.type
_entity.pdbx_description
1 polymer ?
#
loop_
_entity_poly.entity_id
_entity_poly.type
_entity_poly.pdbx_seq_one_letter_code
_entity_poly.pdbx_strand_id
1 'polypeptide(L)'
;MGMYTLDDIVELRPPQIWLNVQDTRPLIITHNGAGGVFAGSTDLAYQEAIKDAADIIDCSVQMSKDGVAFCMHSADLPPPQTHEKNRSSILVRDARVQHASYLAKRGLGVVESVSSALTKAGYDKETKQQVFIQSDDSSVLSAFKKFPAFKRVLNLEMEFSGASQPSLDDIKKFADGVRIHRSSVAQITGYFMTRFTDTVGSLQAANLTVFIGVLKNEFMNLGFDYFADPTVEIVTYSSAVMADGLITDYPATALQLHTSVRSPCSDMSLNLSYSILPAQPGALVHLAAPGALAPAAGPAPLLEPKDVVDPPLPPVKAVIAADAPAPKGTADNTSSAASFNAGKNSLLGAGIVALLSLSFLH
;
A
#
# COMPACT_ATOMS: atom_id res chain seq x y z
N MET A 1 -7.10 17.18 -5.56
CA MET A 1 -6.93 15.76 -5.20
C MET A 1 -8.30 15.12 -4.98
N GLY A 2 -8.72 14.19 -5.84
CA GLY A 2 -10.04 13.54 -5.79
C GLY A 2 -10.05 12.27 -4.92
N MET A 3 -11.23 11.94 -4.37
CA MET A 3 -11.54 10.63 -3.77
C MET A 3 -12.06 9.69 -4.86
N TYR A 4 -11.55 8.46 -4.92
CA TYR A 4 -11.94 7.45 -5.91
C TYR A 4 -12.83 6.39 -5.25
N THR A 5 -14.00 6.14 -5.82
CA THR A 5 -14.87 5.05 -5.33
C THR A 5 -14.34 3.71 -5.83
N LEU A 6 -14.52 2.62 -5.08
CA LEU A 6 -14.09 1.28 -5.51
C LEU A 6 -14.73 0.84 -6.84
N ASP A 7 -15.90 1.41 -7.17
CA ASP A 7 -16.63 1.20 -8.43
C ASP A 7 -15.96 1.89 -9.64
N ASP A 8 -15.14 2.92 -9.43
CA ASP A 8 -14.46 3.68 -10.48
C ASP A 8 -13.05 3.14 -10.82
N ILE A 9 -12.57 2.12 -10.09
CA ILE A 9 -11.19 1.59 -10.14
C ILE A 9 -11.00 0.53 -11.24
N VAL A 10 -12.06 0.14 -11.94
CA VAL A 10 -12.04 -1.10 -12.73
C VAL A 10 -12.32 -0.87 -14.20
N GLU A 11 -11.26 -0.54 -14.94
CA GLU A 11 -11.10 -0.99 -16.33
C GLU A 11 -9.75 -0.48 -16.85
N LEU A 12 -8.70 -1.30 -16.86
CA LEU A 12 -7.69 -1.35 -17.93
C LEU A 12 -6.68 -2.47 -17.62
N ARG A 13 -6.49 -3.33 -18.62
CA ARG A 13 -5.59 -4.50 -18.61
C ARG A 13 -4.19 -4.02 -19.01
N PRO A 14 -3.14 -4.13 -18.16
CA PRO A 14 -1.79 -3.73 -18.56
C PRO A 14 -1.28 -4.61 -19.72
N PRO A 15 -0.44 -4.05 -20.61
CA PRO A 15 0.05 -4.75 -21.80
C PRO A 15 0.80 -6.03 -21.39
N GLN A 16 0.39 -7.14 -22.00
CA GLN A 16 0.98 -8.46 -21.83
C GLN A 16 2.41 -8.47 -22.40
N ILE A 17 3.39 -8.10 -21.59
CA ILE A 17 4.80 -8.36 -21.89
C ILE A 17 5.16 -9.66 -21.16
N TRP A 18 5.27 -10.71 -21.96
CA TRP A 18 5.68 -12.04 -21.56
C TRP A 18 7.08 -12.00 -20.95
N LEU A 19 7.21 -12.48 -19.71
CA LEU A 19 8.46 -13.07 -19.22
C LEU A 19 8.12 -14.42 -18.58
N ASN A 20 8.13 -15.46 -19.42
CA ASN A 20 8.31 -16.82 -18.96
C ASN A 20 9.78 -16.98 -18.55
N VAL A 21 10.06 -16.79 -17.26
CA VAL A 21 11.24 -17.33 -16.56
C VAL A 21 10.72 -17.69 -15.17
N GLN A 22 11.12 -18.84 -14.61
CA GLN A 22 10.83 -19.13 -13.20
C GLN A 22 11.42 -17.99 -12.35
N ASP A 23 10.58 -17.05 -11.93
CA ASP A 23 10.98 -15.79 -11.32
C ASP A 23 11.23 -16.05 -9.83
N THR A 24 12.49 -16.26 -9.45
CA THR A 24 12.93 -16.43 -8.05
C THR A 24 13.01 -15.09 -7.30
N ARG A 25 12.28 -14.08 -7.77
CA ARG A 25 12.34 -12.71 -7.26
C ARG A 25 11.07 -12.41 -6.44
N PRO A 26 11.16 -11.65 -5.34
CA PRO A 26 9.97 -11.22 -4.61
C PRO A 26 9.02 -10.40 -5.48
N LEU A 27 7.73 -10.51 -5.22
CA LEU A 27 6.72 -9.60 -5.76
C LEU A 27 6.94 -8.17 -5.25
N ILE A 28 6.90 -7.18 -6.12
CA ILE A 28 6.94 -5.76 -5.73
C ILE A 28 5.51 -5.25 -5.54
N ILE A 29 5.19 -4.95 -4.30
CA ILE A 29 3.88 -4.47 -3.86
C ILE A 29 4.04 -3.00 -3.44
N THR A 30 3.20 -2.14 -3.96
CA THR A 30 3.23 -0.72 -3.54
C THR A 30 2.53 -0.52 -2.22
N HIS A 31 2.96 0.48 -1.45
CA HIS A 31 2.26 0.93 -0.27
C HIS A 31 1.45 2.20 -0.58
N ASN A 32 0.18 2.01 -0.94
CA ASN A 32 -0.72 3.06 -1.43
C ASN A 32 -0.21 3.78 -2.70
N GLY A 33 0.41 3.04 -3.62
CA GLY A 33 1.06 3.57 -4.83
C GLY A 33 2.51 3.98 -4.59
N ALA A 34 3.07 4.84 -5.45
CA ALA A 34 4.39 5.45 -5.26
C ALA A 34 4.34 6.57 -4.21
N GLY A 35 3.95 6.21 -2.98
CA GLY A 35 3.71 7.12 -1.85
C GLY A 35 4.94 7.91 -1.39
N GLY A 36 6.14 7.44 -1.76
CA GLY A 36 7.40 8.14 -1.49
C GLY A 36 7.71 9.26 -2.48
N VAL A 37 6.99 9.32 -3.61
CA VAL A 37 7.18 10.31 -4.69
C VAL A 37 5.98 11.26 -4.79
N PHE A 38 4.77 10.70 -4.71
CA PHE A 38 3.52 11.43 -4.73
C PHE A 38 2.71 11.18 -3.47
N ALA A 39 1.73 12.03 -3.18
CA ALA A 39 0.79 11.76 -2.09
C ALA A 39 0.11 10.39 -2.32
N GLY A 40 0.28 9.47 -1.36
CA GLY A 40 -0.27 8.12 -1.46
C GLY A 40 -1.80 8.11 -1.61
N SER A 41 -2.35 7.01 -2.12
CA SER A 41 -3.78 6.86 -2.42
C SER A 41 -4.33 7.87 -3.45
N THR A 42 -3.49 8.43 -4.32
CA THR A 42 -3.91 9.32 -5.41
C THR A 42 -3.65 8.68 -6.78
N ASP A 43 -4.36 9.14 -7.81
CA ASP A 43 -4.13 8.72 -9.19
C ASP A 43 -2.68 8.86 -9.62
N LEU A 44 -2.02 9.95 -9.22
CA LEU A 44 -0.63 10.18 -9.59
C LEU A 44 0.29 9.13 -8.96
N ALA A 45 0.10 8.83 -7.68
CA ALA A 45 0.88 7.79 -7.00
C ALA A 45 0.66 6.41 -7.64
N TYR A 46 -0.57 6.08 -8.01
CA TYR A 46 -0.86 4.78 -8.63
C TYR A 46 -0.43 4.69 -10.09
N GLN A 47 -0.60 5.76 -10.89
CA GLN A 47 -0.08 5.81 -12.25
C GLN A 47 1.44 5.68 -12.24
N GLU A 48 2.12 6.32 -11.29
CA GLU A 48 3.55 6.18 -11.16
C GLU A 48 3.94 4.76 -10.77
N ALA A 49 3.23 4.13 -9.83
CA ALA A 49 3.44 2.72 -9.50
C ALA A 49 3.32 1.79 -10.72
N ILE A 50 2.39 2.06 -11.65
CA ILE A 50 2.26 1.32 -12.91
C ILE A 50 3.46 1.57 -13.82
N LYS A 51 3.92 2.82 -13.95
CA LYS A 51 5.10 3.16 -14.75
C LYS A 51 6.37 2.52 -14.20
N ASP A 52 6.47 2.48 -12.88
CA ASP A 52 7.53 1.83 -12.11
C ASP A 52 7.41 0.29 -12.11
N ALA A 53 6.48 -0.26 -12.90
CA ALA A 53 6.25 -1.68 -13.10
C ALA A 53 6.11 -2.49 -11.79
N ALA A 54 5.42 -1.93 -10.80
CA ALA A 54 5.02 -2.70 -9.62
C ALA A 54 4.15 -3.89 -10.03
N ASP A 55 4.37 -5.05 -9.40
CA ASP A 55 3.60 -6.26 -9.67
C ASP A 55 2.16 -6.13 -9.14
N ILE A 56 2.02 -5.46 -7.98
CA ILE A 56 0.77 -5.30 -7.24
C ILE A 56 0.61 -3.86 -6.75
N ILE A 57 -0.58 -3.30 -6.98
CA ILE A 57 -1.00 -2.00 -6.47
C ILE A 57 -1.95 -2.21 -5.30
N ASP A 58 -1.57 -1.72 -4.12
CA ASP A 58 -2.42 -1.78 -2.92
C ASP A 58 -3.27 -0.54 -2.72
N CYS A 59 -4.43 -0.76 -2.13
CA CYS A 59 -5.39 0.23 -1.69
C CYS A 59 -5.78 -0.05 -0.23
N SER A 60 -5.43 0.86 0.67
CA SER A 60 -6.01 0.91 2.01
C SER A 60 -7.47 1.34 1.92
N VAL A 61 -8.41 0.43 2.19
CA VAL A 61 -9.84 0.67 2.00
C VAL A 61 -10.42 1.38 3.23
N GLN A 62 -11.06 2.52 2.98
CA GLN A 62 -11.90 3.24 3.92
C GLN A 62 -13.34 3.30 3.41
N MET A 63 -14.28 3.68 4.29
CA MET A 63 -15.69 3.81 3.94
C MET A 63 -16.22 5.20 4.26
N SER A 64 -16.99 5.75 3.32
CA SER A 64 -17.75 6.96 3.53
C SER A 64 -19.03 6.66 4.34
N LYS A 65 -19.68 7.70 4.85
CA LYS A 65 -20.93 7.55 5.62
C LYS A 65 -22.08 6.97 4.79
N ASP A 66 -22.09 7.21 3.49
CA ASP A 66 -23.02 6.67 2.51
C ASP A 66 -22.67 5.26 2.02
N GLY A 67 -21.66 4.61 2.60
CA GLY A 67 -21.34 3.20 2.34
C GLY A 67 -20.43 2.95 1.15
N VAL A 68 -19.84 3.99 0.57
CA VAL A 68 -18.92 3.90 -0.55
C VAL A 68 -17.52 3.60 -0.04
N ALA A 69 -16.90 2.55 -0.56
CA ALA A 69 -15.51 2.23 -0.27
C ALA A 69 -14.57 3.04 -1.17
N PHE A 70 -13.45 3.52 -0.62
CA PHE A 70 -12.44 4.30 -1.34
C PHE A 70 -11.03 4.04 -0.79
N CYS A 71 -10.00 4.31 -1.58
CA CYS A 71 -8.61 4.16 -1.15
C CYS A 71 -8.13 5.37 -0.36
N MET A 72 -7.69 5.16 0.88
CA MET A 72 -7.06 6.18 1.72
C MET A 72 -6.25 5.52 2.84
N HIS A 73 -5.04 6.06 3.09
CA HIS A 73 -4.10 5.51 4.06
C HIS A 73 -4.59 5.55 5.52
N SER A 74 -5.48 6.47 5.87
CA SER A 74 -6.04 6.62 7.23
C SER A 74 -7.55 6.80 7.17
N ALA A 75 -8.25 6.52 8.27
CA ALA A 75 -9.68 6.83 8.42
C ALA A 75 -9.94 8.34 8.59
N ASP A 76 -8.95 9.09 9.07
CA ASP A 76 -9.05 10.54 9.29
C ASP A 76 -8.73 11.31 8.01
N LEU A 77 -9.61 12.24 7.65
CA LEU A 77 -9.40 13.12 6.49
C LEU A 77 -8.42 14.26 6.86
N PRO A 78 -7.38 14.53 6.05
CA PRO A 78 -6.65 15.78 6.13
C PRO A 78 -7.55 16.98 5.75
N PRO A 79 -7.15 18.23 6.05
CA PRO A 79 -7.94 19.42 5.73
C PRO A 79 -8.39 19.46 4.25
N PRO A 80 -9.53 20.11 3.97
CA PRO A 80 -10.24 19.98 2.69
C PRO A 80 -9.32 20.33 1.52
N GLN A 81 -9.08 19.34 0.67
CA GLN A 81 -8.41 19.54 -0.61
C GLN A 81 -9.45 19.70 -1.71
N THR A 82 -9.16 20.56 -2.68
CA THR A 82 -10.01 20.74 -3.86
C THR A 82 -10.11 19.42 -4.63
N HIS A 83 -11.32 18.87 -4.69
CA HIS A 83 -11.60 17.64 -5.40
C HIS A 83 -11.83 17.93 -6.88
N GLU A 84 -10.96 17.39 -7.74
CA GLU A 84 -11.13 17.44 -9.19
C GLU A 84 -11.36 16.01 -9.68
N LYS A 85 -12.48 15.81 -10.37
CA LYS A 85 -12.93 14.50 -10.87
C LYS A 85 -12.24 14.21 -12.20
N ASN A 86 -11.01 13.71 -12.17
CA ASN A 86 -10.32 13.23 -13.36
C ASN A 86 -10.47 11.70 -13.46
N ARG A 87 -10.85 11.18 -14.63
CA ARG A 87 -11.13 9.75 -14.86
C ARG A 87 -9.85 9.05 -15.32
N SER A 88 -9.09 8.52 -14.36
CA SER A 88 -7.97 7.61 -14.64
C SER A 88 -8.28 6.24 -14.06
N SER A 89 -8.33 5.21 -14.88
CA SER A 89 -8.58 3.83 -14.46
C SER A 89 -7.29 3.16 -13.98
N ILE A 90 -7.20 2.85 -12.70
CA ILE A 90 -6.02 2.23 -12.06
C ILE A 90 -6.39 0.86 -11.51
N LEU A 91 -5.63 -0.17 -11.86
CA LEU A 91 -5.90 -1.55 -11.46
C LEU A 91 -5.33 -1.87 -10.06
N VAL A 92 -6.13 -1.71 -9.01
CA VAL A 92 -5.80 -2.17 -7.65
C VAL A 92 -5.96 -3.68 -7.56
N ARG A 93 -4.91 -4.38 -7.11
CA ARG A 93 -4.89 -5.85 -6.97
C ARG A 93 -4.75 -6.31 -5.52
N ASP A 94 -4.61 -5.37 -4.59
CA ASP A 94 -4.47 -5.65 -3.18
C ASP A 94 -5.35 -4.68 -2.38
N ALA A 95 -6.35 -5.21 -1.70
CA ALA A 95 -7.31 -4.43 -0.93
C ALA A 95 -7.07 -4.67 0.55
N ARG A 96 -6.62 -3.62 1.25
CA ARG A 96 -6.33 -3.68 2.68
C ARG A 96 -7.51 -3.15 3.47
N VAL A 97 -8.23 -4.07 4.12
CA VAL A 97 -9.38 -3.78 4.97
C VAL A 97 -8.90 -3.61 6.41
N GLN A 98 -9.06 -2.42 6.95
CA GLN A 98 -8.72 -2.08 8.34
C GLN A 98 -9.97 -1.71 9.13
N HIS A 99 -9.93 -1.91 10.44
CA HIS A 99 -10.98 -1.45 11.37
C HIS A 99 -12.40 -1.96 11.05
N ALA A 100 -12.54 -3.17 10.49
CA ALA A 100 -13.82 -3.71 10.03
C ALA A 100 -14.88 -3.81 11.15
N SER A 101 -14.50 -4.27 12.35
CA SER A 101 -15.39 -4.31 13.51
C SER A 101 -15.92 -2.91 13.91
N TYR A 102 -15.10 -1.87 13.78
CA TYR A 102 -15.49 -0.48 14.05
C TYR A 102 -16.48 0.07 13.01
N LEU A 103 -16.28 -0.27 11.73
CA LEU A 103 -17.17 0.11 10.62
C LEU A 103 -18.51 -0.61 10.73
N ALA A 104 -18.50 -1.91 11.02
CA ALA A 104 -19.71 -2.71 11.17
C ALA A 104 -20.60 -2.21 12.33
N LYS A 105 -20.01 -1.79 13.45
CA LYS A 105 -20.73 -1.13 14.57
C LYS A 105 -21.43 0.18 14.16
N ARG A 106 -20.99 0.81 13.06
CA ARG A 106 -21.60 2.03 12.48
C ARG A 106 -22.55 1.72 11.31
N GLY A 107 -22.86 0.45 11.08
CA GLY A 107 -23.73 0.05 9.97
C GLY A 107 -23.05 0.09 8.60
N LEU A 108 -21.70 0.11 8.56
CA LEU A 108 -20.91 0.11 7.33
C LEU A 108 -20.30 -1.28 7.11
N GLY A 109 -20.80 -1.99 6.10
CA GLY A 109 -20.37 -3.35 5.74
C GLY A 109 -19.19 -3.34 4.77
N VAL A 110 -17.96 -3.21 5.29
CA VAL A 110 -16.76 -3.16 4.44
C VAL A 110 -16.54 -4.43 3.61
N VAL A 111 -16.82 -5.60 4.19
CA VAL A 111 -16.70 -6.89 3.49
C VAL A 111 -17.65 -6.94 2.28
N GLU A 112 -18.90 -6.53 2.47
CA GLU A 112 -19.91 -6.52 1.42
C GLU A 112 -19.59 -5.50 0.34
N SER A 113 -19.17 -4.29 0.74
CA SER A 113 -18.79 -3.22 -0.18
C SER A 113 -17.59 -3.63 -1.06
N VAL A 114 -16.51 -4.13 -0.45
CA VAL A 114 -15.31 -4.59 -1.17
C VAL A 114 -15.60 -5.80 -2.05
N SER A 115 -16.28 -6.82 -1.52
CA SER A 115 -16.59 -8.01 -2.32
C SER A 115 -17.56 -7.73 -3.48
N SER A 116 -18.55 -6.86 -3.27
CA SER A 116 -19.46 -6.42 -4.33
C SER A 116 -18.70 -5.67 -5.43
N ALA A 117 -17.82 -4.74 -5.08
CA ALA A 117 -17.04 -4.01 -6.06
C ALA A 117 -16.08 -4.92 -6.84
N LEU A 118 -15.37 -5.84 -6.17
CA LEU A 118 -14.46 -6.79 -6.82
C LEU A 118 -15.19 -7.80 -7.73
N THR A 119 -16.39 -8.25 -7.35
CA THR A 119 -17.19 -9.17 -8.17
C THR A 119 -17.87 -8.46 -9.35
N LYS A 120 -18.38 -7.24 -9.15
CA LYS A 120 -18.89 -6.38 -10.23
C LYS A 120 -17.82 -6.08 -11.27
N ALA A 121 -16.59 -5.96 -10.82
CA ALA A 121 -15.38 -5.82 -11.62
C ALA A 121 -14.94 -7.11 -12.35
N GLY A 122 -15.53 -8.26 -12.00
CA GLY A 122 -15.22 -9.55 -12.60
C GLY A 122 -13.93 -10.22 -12.09
N TYR A 123 -13.31 -9.71 -11.02
CA TYR A 123 -12.10 -10.33 -10.46
C TYR A 123 -12.36 -11.71 -9.84
N ASP A 124 -13.61 -12.02 -9.49
CA ASP A 124 -14.02 -13.36 -9.04
C ASP A 124 -13.95 -14.42 -10.15
N LYS A 125 -13.89 -13.99 -11.42
CA LYS A 125 -13.86 -14.85 -12.61
C LYS A 125 -12.56 -14.72 -13.41
N GLU A 126 -11.74 -13.72 -13.10
CA GLU A 126 -10.44 -13.53 -13.73
C GLU A 126 -9.47 -14.61 -13.26
N THR A 127 -8.71 -15.18 -14.19
CA THR A 127 -7.79 -16.29 -13.93
C THR A 127 -6.34 -15.92 -14.19
N LYS A 128 -6.10 -14.78 -14.85
CA LYS A 128 -4.77 -14.30 -15.21
C LYS A 128 -4.16 -13.37 -14.17
N GLN A 129 -4.98 -12.78 -13.31
CA GLN A 129 -4.55 -11.80 -12.32
C GLN A 129 -4.97 -12.28 -10.94
N GLN A 130 -4.05 -12.19 -9.99
CA GLN A 130 -4.29 -12.55 -8.60
C GLN A 130 -4.68 -11.30 -7.81
N VAL A 131 -5.74 -11.42 -7.00
CA VAL A 131 -6.17 -10.38 -6.06
C VAL A 131 -5.86 -10.83 -4.65
N PHE A 132 -5.26 -9.94 -3.87
CA PHE A 132 -4.96 -10.12 -2.46
C PHE A 132 -5.95 -9.31 -1.62
N ILE A 133 -6.47 -9.93 -0.57
CA ILE A 133 -7.27 -9.28 0.46
C ILE A 133 -6.44 -9.28 1.73
N GLN A 134 -5.97 -8.10 2.10
CA GLN A 134 -5.22 -7.88 3.34
C GLN A 134 -6.17 -7.43 4.44
N SER A 135 -6.00 -7.99 5.63
CA SER A 135 -6.65 -7.47 6.84
C SER A 135 -5.87 -7.88 8.07
N ASP A 136 -5.90 -7.03 9.10
CA ASP A 136 -5.49 -7.36 10.46
C ASP A 136 -6.54 -8.20 11.19
N ASP A 137 -7.79 -8.21 10.69
CA ASP A 137 -8.92 -8.90 11.29
C ASP A 137 -9.17 -10.28 10.61
N SER A 138 -8.89 -11.35 11.34
CA SER A 138 -9.09 -12.74 10.89
C SER A 138 -10.54 -13.08 10.55
N SER A 139 -11.52 -12.35 11.11
CA SER A 139 -12.93 -12.54 10.80
C SER A 139 -13.30 -11.95 9.42
N VAL A 140 -12.62 -10.88 9.00
CA VAL A 140 -12.68 -10.36 7.62
C VAL A 140 -12.13 -11.40 6.65
N LEU A 141 -10.92 -11.90 6.89
CA LEU A 141 -10.28 -12.90 6.01
C LEU A 141 -11.12 -14.19 5.93
N SER A 142 -11.75 -14.57 7.03
CA SER A 142 -12.70 -15.68 7.06
C SER A 142 -13.94 -15.43 6.21
N ALA A 143 -14.48 -14.20 6.20
CA ALA A 143 -15.61 -13.86 5.36
C ALA A 143 -15.29 -13.90 3.85
N PHE A 144 -14.03 -13.67 3.48
CA PHE A 144 -13.56 -13.75 2.10
C PHE A 144 -13.26 -15.18 1.62
N LYS A 145 -13.29 -16.20 2.48
CA LYS A 145 -13.17 -17.63 2.09
C LYS A 145 -14.15 -18.08 1.02
N LYS A 146 -15.33 -17.44 0.99
CA LYS A 146 -16.37 -17.73 -0.01
C LYS A 146 -15.95 -17.35 -1.43
N PHE A 147 -14.86 -16.59 -1.59
CA PHE A 147 -14.28 -16.19 -2.87
C PHE A 147 -12.92 -16.87 -3.08
N PRO A 148 -12.87 -18.09 -3.65
CA PRO A 148 -11.63 -18.85 -3.80
C PRO A 148 -10.62 -18.21 -4.76
N ALA A 149 -11.06 -17.29 -5.62
CA ALA A 149 -10.20 -16.53 -6.52
C ALA A 149 -9.29 -15.53 -5.77
N PHE A 150 -9.67 -15.13 -4.57
CA PHE A 150 -8.94 -14.12 -3.80
C PHE A 150 -8.01 -14.77 -2.78
N LYS A 151 -6.74 -14.36 -2.80
CA LYS A 151 -5.76 -14.75 -1.78
C LYS A 151 -5.93 -13.89 -0.55
N ARG A 152 -5.87 -14.50 0.63
CA ARG A 152 -6.09 -13.82 1.90
C ARG A 152 -4.75 -13.63 2.60
N VAL A 153 -4.48 -12.44 3.09
CA VAL A 153 -3.20 -12.09 3.70
C VAL A 153 -3.45 -11.45 5.06
N LEU A 154 -2.91 -12.05 6.11
CA LEU A 154 -2.98 -11.50 7.46
C LEU A 154 -1.94 -10.39 7.63
N ASN A 155 -2.38 -9.19 7.99
CA ASN A 155 -1.51 -8.04 8.23
C ASN A 155 -1.10 -7.99 9.71
N LEU A 156 0.18 -8.19 10.00
CA LEU A 156 0.76 -8.18 11.34
C LEU A 156 1.66 -6.96 11.49
N GLU A 157 1.16 -5.95 12.21
CA GLU A 157 1.90 -4.69 12.46
C GLU A 157 2.83 -4.76 13.67
N MET A 158 2.63 -5.75 14.55
CA MET A 158 3.44 -5.94 15.75
C MET A 158 4.81 -6.57 15.43
N GLU A 159 5.78 -6.33 16.31
CA GLU A 159 7.07 -7.00 16.29
C GLU A 159 6.98 -8.38 16.97
N PHE A 160 7.49 -9.42 16.31
CA PHE A 160 7.50 -10.79 16.82
C PHE A 160 8.71 -11.56 16.30
N SER A 161 9.11 -12.63 17.00
CA SER A 161 10.30 -13.44 16.67
C SER A 161 9.98 -14.79 16.03
N GLY A 162 8.69 -15.11 15.87
CA GLY A 162 8.15 -16.32 15.27
C GLY A 162 6.69 -16.55 15.67
N ALA A 163 6.13 -17.70 15.31
CA ALA A 163 4.77 -18.08 15.68
C ALA A 163 4.71 -19.45 16.35
N SER A 164 3.82 -19.61 17.34
CA SER A 164 3.54 -20.93 17.91
C SER A 164 2.85 -21.83 16.88
N GLN A 165 2.99 -23.15 17.00
CA GLN A 165 2.30 -24.09 16.10
C GLN A 165 0.76 -23.89 16.09
N PRO A 166 0.09 -23.70 17.25
CA PRO A 166 -1.32 -23.34 17.28
C PRO A 166 -1.65 -22.07 16.47
N SER A 167 -0.83 -21.02 16.57
CA SER A 167 -1.03 -19.79 15.80
C SER A 167 -0.89 -20.03 14.30
N LEU A 168 0.12 -20.80 13.88
CA LEU A 168 0.31 -21.16 12.47
C LEU A 168 -0.89 -21.94 11.92
N ASP A 169 -1.42 -22.88 12.71
CA ASP A 169 -2.59 -23.67 12.34
C ASP A 169 -3.84 -22.80 12.26
N ASP A 170 -3.99 -21.81 13.15
CA ASP A 170 -5.06 -20.83 13.11
C ASP A 170 -4.97 -19.92 11.88
N ILE A 171 -3.78 -19.36 11.58
CA ILE A 171 -3.55 -18.50 10.41
C ILE A 171 -3.97 -19.23 9.12
N LYS A 172 -3.53 -20.49 8.94
CA LYS A 172 -3.86 -21.29 7.75
C LYS A 172 -5.35 -21.52 7.56
N LYS A 173 -6.15 -21.46 8.64
CA LYS A 173 -7.60 -21.58 8.50
C LYS A 173 -8.14 -20.43 7.68
N PHE A 174 -7.60 -19.21 7.76
CA PHE A 174 -8.21 -18.01 7.17
C PHE A 174 -7.33 -17.23 6.19
N ALA A 175 -6.03 -17.43 6.18
CA ALA A 175 -5.08 -16.74 5.30
C ALA A 175 -4.21 -17.73 4.50
N ASP A 176 -3.77 -17.28 3.33
CA ASP A 176 -2.80 -17.95 2.45
C ASP A 176 -1.39 -17.37 2.62
N GLY A 177 -1.28 -16.16 3.18
CA GLY A 177 -0.01 -15.48 3.43
C GLY A 177 -0.10 -14.49 4.58
N VAL A 178 1.03 -13.89 4.89
CA VAL A 178 1.21 -12.93 5.97
C VAL A 178 2.02 -11.75 5.49
N ARG A 179 1.59 -10.56 5.89
CA ARG A 179 2.37 -9.34 5.77
C ARG A 179 2.94 -9.00 7.13
N ILE A 180 4.24 -8.80 7.19
CA ILE A 180 4.98 -8.57 8.43
C ILE A 180 5.76 -7.28 8.35
N HIS A 181 5.89 -6.61 9.50
CA HIS A 181 6.75 -5.45 9.60
C HIS A 181 8.23 -5.84 9.53
N ARG A 182 9.04 -5.01 8.87
CA ARG A 182 10.49 -5.26 8.70
C ARG A 182 11.27 -5.44 10.01
N SER A 183 10.79 -4.85 11.12
CA SER A 183 11.41 -5.04 12.44
C SER A 183 11.28 -6.45 13.00
N SER A 184 10.27 -7.22 12.58
CA SER A 184 10.13 -8.65 12.95
C SER A 184 11.16 -9.54 12.25
N VAL A 185 11.96 -8.98 11.35
CA VAL A 185 12.93 -9.70 10.51
C VAL A 185 14.36 -9.26 10.83
N ALA A 186 14.65 -7.96 10.75
CA ALA A 186 15.96 -7.41 11.08
C ALA A 186 15.89 -6.65 12.41
N GLN A 187 16.59 -7.16 13.43
CA GLN A 187 16.61 -6.49 14.74
C GLN A 187 17.60 -5.33 14.73
N ILE A 188 17.08 -4.11 14.86
CA ILE A 188 17.86 -2.87 14.87
C ILE A 188 17.90 -2.31 16.30
N THR A 189 19.10 -2.08 16.83
CA THR A 189 19.33 -1.47 18.15
C THR A 189 20.25 -0.27 17.98
N GLY A 190 19.79 0.93 18.36
CA GLY A 190 20.57 2.16 18.20
C GLY A 190 21.03 2.39 16.75
N TYR A 191 20.17 2.08 15.78
CA TYR A 191 20.43 2.10 14.33
C TYR A 191 21.37 1.01 13.78
N PHE A 192 21.97 0.17 14.62
CA PHE A 192 22.78 -0.96 14.17
C PHE A 192 21.92 -2.21 14.01
N MET A 193 22.07 -2.90 12.88
CA MET A 193 21.48 -4.22 12.68
C MET A 193 22.30 -5.25 13.45
N THR A 194 21.64 -5.99 14.35
CA THR A 194 22.32 -6.89 15.29
C THR A 194 22.18 -8.35 14.91
N ARG A 195 21.01 -8.76 14.43
CA ARG A 195 20.72 -10.11 13.93
C ARG A 195 19.50 -10.13 13.01
N PHE A 196 19.40 -11.18 12.20
CA PHE A 196 18.13 -11.60 11.62
C PHE A 196 17.39 -12.53 12.58
N THR A 197 16.06 -12.51 12.50
CA THR A 197 15.18 -13.50 13.11
C THR A 197 14.95 -14.66 12.15
N ASP A 198 14.40 -15.77 12.64
CA ASP A 198 13.93 -16.90 11.81
C ASP A 198 12.43 -16.77 11.47
N THR A 199 11.87 -15.56 11.58
CA THR A 199 10.44 -15.31 11.39
C THR A 199 10.00 -15.70 9.99
N VAL A 200 10.75 -15.31 8.95
CA VAL A 200 10.39 -15.61 7.54
C VAL A 200 10.48 -17.10 7.25
N GLY A 201 11.58 -17.75 7.64
CA GLY A 201 11.79 -19.19 7.44
C GLY A 201 10.72 -20.04 8.13
N SER A 202 10.38 -19.71 9.38
CA SER A 202 9.33 -20.42 10.13
C SER A 202 7.94 -20.28 9.52
N LEU A 203 7.58 -19.09 9.02
CA LEU A 203 6.31 -18.84 8.34
C LEU A 203 6.24 -19.56 6.98
N GLN A 204 7.32 -19.52 6.20
CA GLN A 204 7.42 -20.22 4.91
C GLN A 204 7.41 -21.74 5.07
N ALA A 205 8.06 -22.29 6.10
CA ALA A 205 7.99 -23.70 6.44
C ALA A 205 6.56 -24.16 6.78
N ALA A 206 5.70 -23.24 7.23
CA ALA A 206 4.29 -23.46 7.41
C ALA A 206 3.47 -23.35 6.10
N ASN A 207 4.11 -23.12 4.94
CA ASN A 207 3.48 -22.90 3.64
C ASN A 207 2.65 -21.60 3.57
N LEU A 208 3.10 -20.55 4.27
CA LEU A 208 2.55 -19.20 4.17
C LEU A 208 3.47 -18.34 3.29
N THR A 209 2.89 -17.58 2.37
CA THR A 209 3.61 -16.55 1.60
C THR A 209 3.91 -15.35 2.50
N VAL A 210 5.15 -14.86 2.53
CA VAL A 210 5.59 -13.79 3.43
C VAL A 210 5.91 -12.50 2.67
N PHE A 211 5.16 -11.44 2.99
CA PHE A 211 5.38 -10.09 2.47
C PHE A 211 6.02 -9.20 3.54
N ILE A 212 7.14 -8.56 3.22
CA ILE A 212 7.88 -7.71 4.15
C ILE A 212 7.73 -6.25 3.75
N GLY A 213 7.44 -5.36 4.71
CA GLY A 213 7.52 -3.92 4.48
C GLY A 213 7.12 -3.10 5.71
N VAL A 214 6.85 -1.80 5.56
CA VAL A 214 7.02 -0.99 4.34
C VAL A 214 8.49 -0.56 4.22
N LEU A 215 9.10 -0.80 3.07
CA LEU A 215 10.45 -0.33 2.74
C LEU A 215 10.39 1.11 2.25
N LYS A 216 11.38 1.91 2.67
CA LYS A 216 11.46 3.32 2.31
C LYS A 216 12.89 3.77 2.06
N ASN A 217 13.06 4.74 1.16
CA ASN A 217 14.38 5.19 0.70
C ASN A 217 15.06 6.20 1.63
N GLU A 218 14.30 6.82 2.53
CA GLU A 218 14.83 7.88 3.38
C GLU A 218 15.90 7.34 4.32
N PHE A 219 17.06 7.99 4.34
CA PHE A 219 18.24 7.50 5.06
C PHE A 219 17.99 7.29 6.57
N MET A 220 17.10 8.09 7.18
CA MET A 220 16.75 7.95 8.62
C MET A 220 15.93 6.69 8.90
N ASN A 221 15.34 6.09 7.88
CA ASN A 221 14.59 4.85 7.96
C ASN A 221 15.50 3.62 7.89
N LEU A 222 16.74 3.76 7.42
CA LEU A 222 17.68 2.68 7.21
C LEU A 222 18.56 2.45 8.45
N GLY A 223 18.78 1.18 8.80
CA GLY A 223 19.88 0.81 9.70
C GLY A 223 21.23 1.15 9.08
N PHE A 224 22.24 1.41 9.91
CA PHE A 224 23.58 1.78 9.46
C PHE A 224 24.23 0.72 8.60
N ASP A 225 23.95 -0.56 8.86
CA ASP A 225 24.47 -1.70 8.08
C ASP A 225 23.95 -1.72 6.63
N TYR A 226 22.95 -0.91 6.29
CA TYR A 226 22.53 -0.66 4.90
C TYR A 226 23.33 0.47 4.21
N PHE A 227 24.28 1.10 4.91
CA PHE A 227 25.15 2.16 4.38
C PHE A 227 24.40 3.35 3.75
N ALA A 228 23.21 3.67 4.28
CA ALA A 228 22.30 4.66 3.73
C ALA A 228 21.89 4.40 2.26
N ASP A 229 22.00 3.16 1.79
CA ASP A 229 21.58 2.72 0.47
C ASP A 229 20.35 1.80 0.59
N PRO A 230 19.16 2.22 0.13
CA PRO A 230 17.96 1.39 0.18
C PRO A 230 18.07 0.14 -0.69
N THR A 231 18.92 0.13 -1.72
CA THR A 231 19.18 -1.05 -2.55
C THR A 231 19.76 -2.19 -1.72
N VAL A 232 20.58 -1.86 -0.71
CA VAL A 232 21.15 -2.84 0.22
C VAL A 232 20.06 -3.41 1.13
N GLU A 233 19.10 -2.62 1.58
CA GLU A 233 17.94 -3.13 2.35
C GLU A 233 17.10 -4.10 1.49
N ILE A 234 16.79 -3.71 0.25
CA ILE A 234 15.96 -4.52 -0.66
C ILE A 234 16.67 -5.83 -1.03
N VAL A 235 17.98 -5.82 -1.33
CA VAL A 235 18.73 -7.06 -1.64
C VAL A 235 18.87 -7.95 -0.40
N THR A 236 18.92 -7.34 0.78
CA THR A 236 18.95 -8.09 2.04
C THR A 236 17.65 -8.89 2.20
N TYR A 237 16.50 -8.24 2.04
CA TYR A 237 15.22 -8.94 2.15
C TYR A 237 14.95 -9.90 0.99
N SER A 238 15.46 -9.60 -0.21
CA SER A 238 15.28 -10.46 -1.39
C SER A 238 16.15 -11.71 -1.39
N SER A 239 17.44 -11.56 -1.08
CA SER A 239 18.44 -12.60 -1.34
C SER A 239 18.99 -13.26 -0.08
N ALA A 240 19.06 -12.55 1.06
CA ALA A 240 19.52 -13.14 2.31
C ALA A 240 18.36 -13.67 3.16
N VAL A 241 17.25 -12.91 3.22
CA VAL A 241 16.05 -13.31 3.97
C VAL A 241 15.09 -14.15 3.11
N MET A 242 15.14 -14.00 1.79
CA MET A 242 14.29 -14.73 0.83
C MET A 242 12.78 -14.47 1.01
N ALA A 243 12.40 -13.20 1.13
CA ALA A 243 10.99 -12.80 1.16
C ALA A 243 10.26 -13.18 -0.15
N ASP A 244 8.97 -13.53 -0.06
CA ASP A 244 8.14 -13.81 -1.25
C ASP A 244 7.64 -12.53 -1.92
N GLY A 245 7.56 -11.43 -1.17
CA GLY A 245 7.29 -10.11 -1.72
C GLY A 245 7.71 -8.97 -0.80
N LEU A 246 7.96 -7.81 -1.41
CA LEU A 246 8.41 -6.60 -0.75
C LEU A 246 7.37 -5.51 -0.95
N ILE A 247 7.00 -4.85 0.15
CA ILE A 247 6.06 -3.75 0.15
C ILE A 247 6.85 -2.46 0.30
N THR A 248 6.68 -1.50 -0.61
CA THR A 248 7.51 -0.30 -0.67
C THR A 248 6.72 0.96 -1.05
N ASP A 249 7.13 2.10 -0.50
CA ASP A 249 6.67 3.43 -0.93
C ASP A 249 7.36 3.87 -2.26
N TYR A 250 8.43 3.18 -2.65
CA TYR A 250 9.30 3.50 -3.79
C TYR A 250 9.44 2.30 -4.77
N PRO A 251 8.41 2.00 -5.58
CA PRO A 251 8.43 0.85 -6.48
C PRO A 251 9.58 0.90 -7.50
N ALA A 252 9.92 2.08 -8.05
CA ALA A 252 11.08 2.23 -8.94
C ALA A 252 12.38 1.69 -8.35
N THR A 253 12.63 1.93 -7.06
CA THR A 253 13.88 1.49 -6.40
C THR A 253 13.91 -0.04 -6.24
N ALA A 254 12.78 -0.65 -5.91
CA ALA A 254 12.68 -2.11 -5.82
C ALA A 254 12.78 -2.79 -7.19
N LEU A 255 12.19 -2.20 -8.24
CA LEU A 255 12.39 -2.67 -9.62
C LEU A 255 13.84 -2.48 -10.10
N GLN A 256 14.47 -1.37 -9.74
CA GLN A 256 15.87 -1.13 -10.06
C GLN A 256 16.77 -2.20 -9.46
N LEU A 257 16.45 -2.74 -8.28
CA LEU A 257 17.13 -3.94 -7.81
C LEU A 257 16.87 -5.11 -8.76
N HIS A 258 15.65 -5.36 -9.22
CA HIS A 258 15.37 -6.48 -10.14
C HIS A 258 16.15 -6.43 -11.46
N THR A 259 16.30 -5.25 -12.05
CA THR A 259 17.20 -5.07 -13.19
C THR A 259 18.66 -5.25 -12.77
N SER A 260 19.01 -4.87 -11.53
CA SER A 260 20.33 -5.07 -10.94
C SER A 260 20.64 -6.53 -10.54
N VAL A 261 19.68 -7.39 -10.16
CA VAL A 261 19.91 -8.83 -9.93
C VAL A 261 20.17 -9.59 -11.22
N ARG A 262 19.71 -9.05 -12.35
CA ARG A 262 20.14 -9.49 -13.68
C ARG A 262 21.46 -8.84 -14.12
N SER A 263 21.92 -7.82 -13.40
CA SER A 263 23.22 -7.23 -13.67
C SER A 263 24.32 -8.12 -13.03
N PRO A 264 25.51 -8.15 -13.65
CA PRO A 264 26.66 -8.86 -13.07
C PRO A 264 26.96 -8.43 -11.62
N CYS A 265 26.64 -7.19 -11.24
CA CYS A 265 26.90 -6.62 -9.91
C CYS A 265 26.16 -7.33 -8.78
N SER A 266 25.11 -8.10 -9.06
CA SER A 266 24.35 -8.80 -8.02
C SER A 266 24.48 -10.32 -8.13
N ASP A 267 25.21 -10.81 -9.14
CA ASP A 267 25.51 -12.22 -9.27
C ASP A 267 26.71 -12.55 -8.37
N MET A 268 26.40 -13.13 -7.21
CA MET A 268 27.38 -13.53 -6.21
C MET A 268 28.34 -14.63 -6.71
N SER A 269 28.04 -15.29 -7.83
CA SER A 269 28.94 -16.27 -8.45
C SER A 269 30.07 -15.64 -9.26
N LEU A 270 29.93 -14.38 -9.67
CA LEU A 270 30.88 -13.73 -10.58
C LEU A 270 32.11 -13.11 -9.89
N ASN A 271 32.22 -13.21 -8.56
CA ASN A 271 33.34 -12.72 -7.74
C ASN A 271 33.88 -11.35 -8.21
N LEU A 272 32.98 -10.38 -8.33
CA LEU A 272 33.31 -9.03 -8.79
C LEU A 272 33.76 -8.14 -7.63
N SER A 273 34.59 -7.14 -7.92
CA SER A 273 35.07 -6.20 -6.90
C SER A 273 34.05 -5.13 -6.49
N TYR A 274 32.86 -5.11 -7.09
CA TYR A 274 31.82 -4.07 -6.91
C TYR A 274 30.41 -4.65 -6.81
N SER A 275 30.25 -5.76 -6.09
CA SER A 275 28.94 -6.40 -5.94
C SER A 275 28.03 -5.69 -4.93
N ILE A 276 26.72 -5.65 -5.23
CA ILE A 276 25.69 -5.25 -4.28
C ILE A 276 25.44 -6.44 -3.36
N LEU A 277 25.92 -6.35 -2.12
CA LEU A 277 25.84 -7.44 -1.15
C LEU A 277 24.74 -7.16 -0.11
N PRO A 278 24.01 -8.21 0.34
CA PRO A 278 23.17 -8.12 1.51
C PRO A 278 23.93 -7.61 2.73
N ALA A 279 23.28 -6.75 3.50
CA ALA A 279 23.80 -6.29 4.77
C ALA A 279 24.01 -7.48 5.71
N GLN A 280 25.13 -7.47 6.43
CA GLN A 280 25.49 -8.49 7.39
C GLN A 280 25.21 -7.98 8.79
N PRO A 281 24.28 -8.58 9.54
CA PRO A 281 24.02 -8.16 10.91
C PRO A 281 25.28 -8.22 11.77
N GLY A 282 25.51 -7.18 12.57
CA GLY A 282 26.67 -7.06 13.44
C GLY A 282 27.91 -6.45 12.77
N ALA A 283 27.89 -6.24 11.45
CA ALA A 283 29.05 -5.76 10.71
C ALA A 283 29.54 -4.39 11.21
N LEU A 284 28.64 -3.48 11.58
CA LEU A 284 29.00 -2.14 12.05
C LEU A 284 28.91 -1.95 13.57
N VAL A 285 28.41 -2.94 14.32
CA VAL A 285 28.20 -2.84 15.78
C VAL A 285 29.49 -2.49 16.52
N HIS A 286 30.64 -2.96 16.03
CA HIS A 286 31.95 -2.68 16.61
C HIS A 286 32.41 -1.21 16.49
N LEU A 287 31.77 -0.43 15.60
CA LEU A 287 32.02 1.01 15.43
C LEU A 287 31.15 1.88 16.35
N ALA A 288 30.19 1.28 17.08
CA ALA A 288 29.32 2.01 17.97
C ALA A 288 30.12 2.65 19.12
N ALA A 289 29.85 3.92 19.41
CA ALA A 289 30.45 4.60 20.55
C ALA A 289 30.04 3.90 21.87
N PRO A 290 30.90 3.88 22.90
CA PRO A 290 30.54 3.34 24.21
C PRO A 290 29.24 3.96 24.73
N GLY A 291 28.23 3.13 25.00
CA GLY A 291 26.90 3.57 25.45
C GLY A 291 25.93 3.99 24.34
N ALA A 292 26.32 3.96 23.06
CA ALA A 292 25.41 4.24 21.95
C ALA A 292 24.41 3.10 21.66
N LEU A 293 24.77 1.86 22.02
CA LEU A 293 23.88 0.71 21.94
C LEU A 293 23.03 0.67 23.21
N ALA A 294 21.72 0.65 23.03
CA ALA A 294 20.82 0.30 24.12
C ALA A 294 21.15 -1.13 24.62
N PRO A 295 20.86 -1.44 25.90
CA PRO A 295 20.95 -2.81 26.39
C PRO A 295 20.20 -3.75 25.45
N ALA A 296 20.75 -4.95 25.22
CA ALA A 296 20.13 -5.94 24.36
C ALA A 296 18.67 -6.14 24.81
N ALA A 297 17.73 -5.76 23.94
CA ALA A 297 16.32 -6.00 24.18
C ALA A 297 16.07 -7.51 24.23
N GLY A 298 15.15 -7.93 25.09
CA GLY A 298 14.67 -9.32 25.08
C GLY A 298 14.17 -9.71 23.69
N PRO A 299 14.19 -11.00 23.32
CA PRO A 299 13.58 -11.44 22.06
C PRO A 299 12.14 -10.94 21.96
N ALA A 300 11.74 -10.48 20.78
CA ALA A 300 10.35 -10.16 20.50
C ALA A 300 9.45 -11.36 20.84
N PRO A 301 8.21 -11.16 21.28
CA PRO A 301 7.33 -12.25 21.67
C PRO A 301 7.03 -13.19 20.50
N LEU A 302 6.66 -14.42 20.83
CA LEU A 302 6.11 -15.37 19.86
C LEU A 302 4.63 -15.04 19.63
N LEU A 303 4.12 -15.20 18.41
CA LEU A 303 2.70 -15.07 18.14
C LEU A 303 1.93 -16.23 18.79
N GLU A 304 0.94 -15.89 19.60
CA GLU A 304 0.02 -16.82 20.24
C GLU A 304 -1.38 -16.73 19.59
N PRO A 305 -2.26 -17.73 19.77
CA PRO A 305 -3.58 -17.75 19.12
C PRO A 305 -4.43 -16.49 19.34
N LYS A 306 -4.30 -15.89 20.53
CA LYS A 306 -4.98 -14.63 20.90
C LYS A 306 -4.53 -13.42 20.07
N ASP A 307 -3.35 -13.49 19.45
CA ASP A 307 -2.75 -12.40 18.68
C ASP A 307 -3.15 -12.49 17.18
N VAL A 308 -3.78 -13.60 16.77
CA VAL A 308 -4.13 -13.87 15.36
C VAL A 308 -5.61 -14.19 15.14
N VAL A 309 -6.36 -14.55 16.19
CA VAL A 309 -7.78 -14.88 16.10
C VAL A 309 -8.63 -13.79 16.75
N ASP A 310 -9.51 -13.21 15.96
CA ASP A 310 -10.43 -12.15 16.35
C ASP A 310 -11.83 -12.70 16.62
N PRO A 311 -12.62 -11.99 17.46
CA PRO A 311 -14.04 -12.25 17.57
C PRO A 311 -14.77 -12.10 16.23
N PRO A 312 -15.90 -12.79 16.02
CA PRO A 312 -16.71 -12.61 14.82
C PRO A 312 -17.13 -11.15 14.60
N LEU A 313 -17.18 -10.71 13.32
CA LEU A 313 -17.67 -9.38 12.98
C LEU A 313 -19.08 -9.15 13.55
N PRO A 314 -19.35 -7.96 14.12
CA PRO A 314 -20.68 -7.61 14.53
C PRO A 314 -21.61 -7.50 13.30
N PRO A 315 -22.91 -7.80 13.45
CA PRO A 315 -23.85 -7.68 12.34
C PRO A 315 -23.96 -6.23 11.89
N VAL A 316 -23.89 -6.02 10.59
CA VAL A 316 -24.11 -4.71 9.97
C VAL A 316 -25.62 -4.45 10.00
N LYS A 317 -26.08 -3.59 10.91
CA LYS A 317 -27.46 -3.08 10.83
C LYS A 317 -27.54 -2.13 9.65
N ALA A 318 -28.41 -2.42 8.67
CA ALA A 318 -28.63 -1.56 7.52
C ALA A 318 -28.96 -0.14 8.01
N VAL A 319 -28.14 0.84 7.59
CA VAL A 319 -28.55 2.24 7.68
C VAL A 319 -29.65 2.42 6.64
N ILE A 320 -30.90 2.39 7.09
CA ILE A 320 -32.03 2.85 6.28
C ILE A 320 -31.66 4.27 5.86
N ALA A 321 -31.59 4.51 4.55
CA ALA A 321 -31.49 5.85 4.00
C ALA A 321 -32.68 6.66 4.51
N ALA A 322 -32.50 7.38 5.61
CA ALA A 322 -33.46 8.34 6.08
C ALA A 322 -33.39 9.52 5.11
N ASP A 323 -34.51 9.75 4.41
CA ASP A 323 -34.79 10.84 3.49
C ASP A 323 -33.91 12.07 3.73
N ALA A 324 -33.02 12.35 2.77
CA ALA A 324 -32.51 13.70 2.62
C ALA A 324 -33.73 14.59 2.29
N PRO A 325 -34.07 15.60 3.11
CA PRO A 325 -35.14 16.51 2.75
C PRO A 325 -34.73 17.25 1.48
N ALA A 326 -35.56 17.15 0.44
CA ALA A 326 -35.42 17.96 -0.76
C ALA A 326 -35.27 19.44 -0.36
N PRO A 327 -34.36 20.21 -0.99
CA PRO A 327 -34.22 21.62 -0.69
C PRO A 327 -35.51 22.32 -1.12
N LYS A 328 -36.32 22.72 -0.14
CA LYS A 328 -37.43 23.64 -0.38
C LYS A 328 -36.83 24.99 -0.76
N GLY A 329 -37.04 25.38 -2.00
CA GLY A 329 -36.81 26.74 -2.44
C GLY A 329 -37.69 27.69 -1.64
N THR A 330 -37.05 28.64 -0.97
CA THR A 330 -37.66 29.91 -0.59
C THR A 330 -36.66 30.99 -0.98
N ALA A 331 -37.05 31.76 -1.99
CA ALA A 331 -36.39 32.98 -2.39
C ALA A 331 -36.58 34.01 -1.27
N ASP A 332 -35.51 34.38 -0.58
CA ASP A 332 -35.50 35.59 0.24
C ASP A 332 -34.60 36.63 -0.43
N ASN A 333 -35.29 37.57 -1.09
CA ASN A 333 -34.76 38.83 -1.52
C ASN A 333 -34.49 39.70 -0.30
N THR A 334 -33.22 39.83 0.10
CA THR A 334 -32.77 40.98 0.88
C THR A 334 -31.54 41.58 0.24
N SER A 335 -31.81 42.62 -0.54
CA SER A 335 -30.86 43.61 -1.04
C SER A 335 -30.16 44.30 0.13
N SER A 336 -28.84 44.20 0.19
CA SER A 336 -28.00 45.22 0.84
C SER A 336 -27.11 45.82 -0.24
N ALA A 337 -27.57 46.93 -0.79
CA ALA A 337 -26.83 47.77 -1.72
C ALA A 337 -25.72 48.49 -0.95
N ALA A 338 -24.48 48.27 -1.34
CA ALA A 338 -23.39 49.22 -1.10
C ALA A 338 -22.94 49.74 -2.47
N SER A 339 -23.45 50.91 -2.83
CA SER A 339 -23.00 51.70 -3.98
C SER A 339 -21.56 52.15 -3.78
N PHE A 340 -20.71 51.94 -4.78
CA PHE A 340 -19.62 52.86 -5.10
C PHE A 340 -19.61 53.15 -6.60
N ASN A 341 -19.26 54.40 -6.89
CA ASN A 341 -19.67 55.21 -8.03
C ASN A 341 -19.25 54.72 -9.42
N ALA A 342 -20.11 55.08 -10.37
CA ALA A 342 -19.90 55.00 -11.80
C ALA A 342 -18.77 55.93 -12.30
N GLY A 343 -17.96 55.39 -13.22
CA GLY A 343 -17.21 56.16 -14.22
C GLY A 343 -17.58 55.64 -15.60
N LYS A 344 -18.33 56.44 -16.36
CA LYS A 344 -18.77 56.16 -17.73
C LYS A 344 -17.61 56.22 -18.73
N ASN A 345 -17.63 55.33 -19.73
CA ASN A 345 -17.52 55.61 -21.17
C ASN A 345 -17.35 54.25 -21.89
N SER A 346 -18.37 53.71 -22.55
CA SER A 346 -18.94 54.09 -23.84
C SER A 346 -18.24 53.43 -25.04
N LEU A 347 -19.01 52.52 -25.66
CA LEU A 347 -19.19 52.25 -27.09
C LEU A 347 -18.18 51.36 -27.86
N LEU A 348 -18.79 50.28 -28.37
CA LEU A 348 -18.73 49.74 -29.74
C LEU A 348 -17.48 48.96 -30.20
N GLY A 349 -17.74 47.69 -30.53
CA GLY A 349 -17.83 47.34 -31.95
C GLY A 349 -16.75 46.40 -32.49
N ALA A 350 -17.25 45.25 -32.97
CA ALA A 350 -16.74 44.47 -34.10
C ALA A 350 -15.35 43.80 -34.02
N GLY A 351 -15.36 42.47 -34.02
CA GLY A 351 -15.12 41.73 -35.26
C GLY A 351 -13.67 41.51 -35.73
N ILE A 352 -13.36 40.22 -35.88
CA ILE A 352 -12.60 39.60 -36.99
C ILE A 352 -11.06 39.64 -36.94
N VAL A 353 -10.52 38.43 -36.72
CA VAL A 353 -9.45 37.71 -37.47
C VAL A 353 -8.24 38.52 -37.96
N ALA A 354 -7.04 38.12 -37.52
CA ALA A 354 -5.91 37.80 -38.42
C ALA A 354 -4.60 37.42 -37.69
N LEU A 355 -4.06 36.25 -38.09
CA LEU A 355 -2.67 35.96 -38.47
C LEU A 355 -1.52 36.01 -37.43
N LEU A 356 -1.00 34.79 -37.16
CA LEU A 356 0.39 34.36 -37.39
C LEU A 356 1.40 35.47 -37.75
N SER A 357 2.45 35.63 -36.94
CA SER A 357 3.82 35.19 -37.31
C SER A 357 4.91 35.71 -36.35
N LEU A 358 5.77 34.76 -35.98
CA LEU A 358 7.23 34.83 -35.87
C LEU A 358 7.95 35.98 -35.11
N SER A 359 8.80 35.51 -34.18
CA SER A 359 10.14 36.00 -33.85
C SER A 359 10.23 37.25 -32.97
N PHE A 360 10.90 37.13 -31.82
CA PHE A 360 12.33 37.40 -31.71
C PHE A 360 12.84 37.13 -30.28
N LEU A 361 14.01 36.50 -30.22
CA LEU A 361 15.06 36.61 -29.21
C LEU A 361 14.88 37.71 -28.16
N HIS A 362 15.15 37.38 -26.90
CA HIS A 362 16.40 37.77 -26.22
C HIS A 362 16.83 36.65 -25.27
#